data_AF-A0A2M8GKW1-F1
#
_entry.id   AF-A0A2M8GKW1-F1
#
_cell.length_a   1.000
_cell.length_b   1.000
_cell.length_c   1.000
_cell.angle_alpha   90.00
_cell.angle_beta   90.00
_cell.angle_gamma   90.00
#
_symmetry.space_group_name_H-M   'P 1'
#
loop_
_entity.id
_entity.type
_entity.pdbx_description
1 polymer ?
#
loop_
_entity_poly.entity_id
_entity_poly.type
_entity_poly.pdbx_seq_one_letter_code
_entity_poly.pdbx_strand_id
1 'polypeptide(L)'
;MQQIIQEEIVRIQSKGLITIPKTFRVKLGLEESTLARVKTEKGRLIIEPVRMISYPVRSYSDREIKEFLEEDKKETKELKKAGYKL
;
A
#
# COMPACT_ATOMS: atom_id res chain seq x y z
N MET A 1 6.67 -6.95 -17.08
CA MET A 1 7.56 -6.75 -15.91
C MET A 1 7.92 -8.12 -15.36
N GLN A 2 9.19 -8.53 -15.40
CA GLN A 2 9.62 -9.80 -14.81
C GLN A 2 9.46 -9.70 -13.28
N GLN A 3 8.66 -10.59 -12.69
CA GLN A 3 8.63 -10.76 -11.24
C GLN A 3 9.92 -11.43 -10.82
N ILE A 4 10.76 -10.71 -10.08
CA ILE A 4 11.94 -11.29 -9.44
C ILE A 4 11.43 -12.09 -8.25
N ILE A 5 11.37 -13.41 -8.41
CA ILE A 5 11.00 -14.33 -7.35
C ILE A 5 12.22 -14.51 -6.45
N GLN A 6 12.05 -14.23 -5.16
CA GLN A 6 13.07 -14.44 -4.13
C GLN A 6 12.55 -15.52 -3.19
N GLU A 7 13.29 -16.61 -3.06
CA GLU A 7 12.90 -17.79 -2.29
C GLU A 7 14.01 -18.18 -1.32
N GLU A 8 13.64 -18.61 -0.12
CA GLU A 8 14.56 -19.16 0.87
C GLU A 8 13.83 -20.22 1.68
N ILE A 9 14.46 -21.39 1.86
CA ILE A 9 13.89 -22.47 2.65
C ILE A 9 14.26 -22.23 4.11
N VAL A 10 13.25 -22.05 4.96
CA VAL A 10 13.41 -21.81 6.39
C VAL A 10 12.81 -22.96 7.20
N ARG A 11 13.41 -23.25 8.36
CA ARG A 11 12.87 -24.24 9.29
C ARG A 11 11.73 -23.63 10.11
N ILE A 12 10.60 -24.33 10.13
CA ILE A 12 9.49 -24.03 11.05
C ILE A 12 9.91 -24.49 12.45
N GLN A 13 9.90 -23.56 13.41
CA GLN A 13 10.21 -23.84 14.80
C GLN A 13 8.96 -24.30 15.56
N SER A 14 9.12 -24.59 16.86
CA SER A 14 8.01 -24.96 17.73
C SER A 14 6.87 -23.93 17.65
N LYS A 15 5.62 -24.40 17.75
CA LYS A 15 4.41 -23.55 17.71
C LYS A 15 4.21 -22.80 16.38
N GLY A 16 4.84 -23.24 15.29
CA GLY A 16 4.66 -22.63 13.97
C GLY A 16 5.42 -21.30 13.79
N LEU A 17 6.41 -21.03 14.65
CA LEU A 17 7.27 -19.86 14.51
C LEU A 17 8.16 -19.99 13.27
N ILE A 18 8.21 -18.93 12.46
CA ILE A 18 9.08 -18.84 11.29
C ILE A 18 9.90 -17.55 11.42
N THR A 19 11.22 -17.70 11.37
CA THR A 19 12.12 -16.55 11.33
C THR A 19 12.17 -16.00 9.91
N ILE A 20 11.73 -14.77 9.71
CA ILE A 20 11.79 -14.09 8.41
C ILE A 20 13.24 -13.64 8.17
N PRO A 21 13.92 -14.11 7.10
CA PRO A 21 15.31 -13.75 6.85
C PRO A 21 15.49 -12.24 6.66
N LYS A 22 16.67 -11.72 7.02
CA LYS A 22 16.97 -10.28 7.04
C LYS A 22 16.69 -9.60 5.70
N THR A 23 16.99 -10.27 4.60
CA THR A 23 16.79 -9.78 3.23
C THR A 23 15.32 -9.48 2.94
N PHE A 24 14.41 -10.40 3.30
CA PHE A 24 12.96 -10.18 3.18
C PHE A 24 12.46 -9.09 4.10
N ARG A 25 12.95 -9.04 5.36
CA ARG A 25 12.53 -8.00 6.32
C ARG A 25 12.82 -6.60 5.82
N VAL A 26 14.03 -6.34 5.35
CA VAL A 26 14.44 -5.02 4.84
C VAL A 26 13.66 -4.65 3.58
N LYS A 27 13.51 -5.58 2.64
CA LYS A 27 12.83 -5.31 1.36
C LYS A 27 11.33 -5.08 1.52
N LEU A 28 10.69 -5.78 2.46
CA LEU A 28 9.25 -5.68 2.72
C LEU A 28 8.92 -4.67 3.83
N GLY A 29 9.91 -4.06 4.49
CA GLY A 29 9.68 -3.13 5.59
C GLY A 29 9.03 -3.79 6.82
N LEU A 30 9.38 -5.04 7.10
CA LEU A 30 8.96 -5.75 8.31
C LEU A 30 9.94 -5.40 9.44
N GLU A 31 9.65 -4.29 10.12
CA GLU A 31 10.45 -3.80 11.24
C GLU A 31 10.00 -4.42 12.56
N GLU A 32 10.87 -4.38 13.56
CA GLU A 32 10.52 -4.80 14.92
C GLU A 32 9.34 -3.97 15.44
N SER A 33 8.49 -4.59 16.26
CA SER A 33 7.27 -3.97 16.83
C SER A 33 6.20 -3.50 15.82
N THR A 34 6.34 -3.80 14.52
CA THR A 34 5.29 -3.55 13.53
C THR A 34 4.26 -4.68 13.48
N LEU A 35 3.00 -4.34 13.16
CA LEU A 35 1.97 -5.34 12.93
C LEU A 35 2.07 -5.86 11.50
N ALA A 36 1.83 -7.16 11.34
CA ALA A 36 1.68 -7.79 10.03
C ALA A 36 0.28 -8.38 9.89
N ARG A 37 -0.33 -8.19 8.72
CA ARG A 37 -1.55 -8.87 8.32
C ARG A 37 -1.16 -10.22 7.76
N VAL A 38 -1.73 -11.27 8.33
CA VAL A 38 -1.56 -12.64 7.87
C VAL A 38 -2.88 -13.11 7.28
N LYS A 39 -2.87 -13.57 6.03
CA LYS A 39 -4.04 -14.13 5.34
C LYS A 39 -3.68 -15.42 4.62
N THR A 40 -4.68 -16.27 4.43
CA THR A 40 -4.56 -17.47 3.60
C THR A 40 -5.25 -17.21 2.27
N GLU A 41 -4.53 -17.38 1.16
CA GLU A 41 -5.10 -17.23 -0.18
C GLU A 41 -4.50 -18.30 -1.11
N LYS A 42 -5.36 -19.06 -1.80
CA LYS A 42 -4.94 -20.09 -2.78
C LYS A 42 -3.90 -21.08 -2.21
N GLY A 43 -4.09 -21.51 -0.96
CA GLY A 43 -3.17 -22.44 -0.28
C GLY A 43 -1.84 -21.83 0.15
N ARG A 44 -1.68 -20.51 0.08
CA ARG A 44 -0.48 -19.77 0.48
C ARG A 44 -0.75 -18.96 1.73
N LEU A 45 0.24 -18.88 2.62
CA LEU A 45 0.27 -17.92 3.70
C LEU A 45 0.88 -16.61 3.17
N ILE A 46 0.10 -15.53 3.18
CA ILE A 46 0.53 -14.21 2.74
C ILE A 46 0.67 -13.32 3.97
N ILE A 47 1.86 -12.72 4.13
CA ILE A 47 2.20 -11.83 5.23
C ILE A 47 2.49 -10.45 4.65
N GLU A 48 1.72 -9.45 5.06
CA GLU A 48 1.82 -8.07 4.58
C GLU A 48 2.08 -7.12 5.76
N PRO A 49 3.03 -6.17 5.68
CA PRO A 49 3.20 -5.17 6.72
C PRO A 49 1.95 -4.28 6.83
N VAL A 50 1.50 -3.99 8.04
CA VAL A 50 0.41 -3.04 8.29
C VAL A 50 1.03 -1.71 8.68
N ARG A 51 0.97 -0.74 7.76
CA ARG A 51 1.30 0.65 8.08
C ARG A 51 0.08 1.30 8.69
N MET A 52 0.11 1.56 10.00
CA MET A 52 -0.87 2.46 10.60
C MET A 52 -0.48 3.89 10.23
N ILE A 53 -1.36 4.57 9.51
CA ILE A 53 -1.23 6.01 9.30
C ILE A 53 -1.61 6.64 10.64
N SER A 54 -0.64 7.22 11.36
CA SER A 54 -0.84 7.77 12.71
C SER A 54 -1.64 9.09 12.72
N TYR A 55 -1.88 9.67 11.56
CA TYR A 55 -2.71 10.86 11.40
C TYR A 55 -4.11 10.49 10.90
N PRO A 56 -5.16 11.20 11.36
CA PRO A 56 -6.49 11.01 10.85
C PRO A 56 -6.51 11.34 9.36
N VAL A 57 -6.73 10.33 8.53
CA VAL A 57 -6.96 10.54 7.11
C VAL A 57 -8.41 10.96 6.94
N ARG A 58 -8.63 12.18 6.44
CA ARG A 58 -9.97 12.64 6.11
C ARG A 58 -10.49 11.82 4.95
N SER A 59 -11.60 11.10 5.16
CA SER A 59 -12.37 10.53 4.06
C SER A 59 -13.27 11.62 3.49
N TYR A 60 -13.17 11.86 2.18
CA TYR A 60 -14.09 12.75 1.48
C TYR A 60 -15.41 12.03 1.21
N SER A 61 -16.52 12.74 1.41
CA SER A 61 -17.84 12.28 0.97
C SER A 61 -17.96 12.33 -0.55
N ASP A 62 -18.88 11.55 -1.10
CA ASP A 62 -19.18 11.57 -2.55
C ASP A 62 -19.57 12.97 -3.05
N ARG A 63 -20.17 13.79 -2.18
CA ARG A 63 -20.52 15.18 -2.49
C ARG A 63 -19.27 16.04 -2.68
N GLU A 64 -18.31 15.96 -1.76
CA GLU A 64 -17.06 16.71 -1.83
C GLU A 64 -16.23 16.29 -3.04
N ILE A 65 -16.18 14.98 -3.33
CA ILE A 65 -15.50 14.47 -4.52
C ILE A 65 -16.10 15.09 -5.78
N LYS A 66 -17.43 15.20 -5.88
CA LYS A 66 -18.09 15.84 -7.02
C LYS A 66 -17.77 17.33 -7.11
N GLU A 67 -17.81 18.05 -5.98
CA GLU A 67 -17.49 19.47 -5.93
C GLU A 67 -16.05 19.72 -6.43
N PHE A 68 -15.06 18.94 -5.98
CA PHE A 68 -13.67 19.06 -6.46
C PHE A 68 -13.54 18.77 -7.96
N LEU A 69 -14.21 17.74 -8.47
CA LEU A 69 -14.17 17.39 -9.90
C LEU A 69 -14.85 18.45 -10.79
N GLU A 70 -15.86 19.14 -10.28
CA GLU A 70 -16.51 20.23 -11.01
C GLU A 70 -15.66 21.50 -11.02
N GLU A 71 -15.01 21.83 -9.90
CA GLU A 71 -14.08 22.95 -9.82
C GLU A 71 -12.86 22.75 -10.73
N ASP A 72 -12.24 21.57 -10.68
CA ASP A 72 -11.09 21.20 -11.53
C ASP A 72 -11.43 21.33 -13.04
N LYS A 73 -12.64 20.90 -13.43
CA LYS A 73 -13.13 21.06 -14.81
C LYS A 73 -13.33 22.52 -15.21
N LYS A 74 -13.80 23.37 -14.30
CA LYS A 74 -13.98 24.81 -14.57
C LYS A 74 -12.62 25.49 -14.70
N GLU A 75 -11.72 25.24 -13.77
CA GLU A 75 -10.36 25.78 -13.77
C GLU A 75 -9.59 25.37 -15.02
N THR A 76 -9.63 24.09 -15.39
CA THR A 76 -9.02 23.59 -16.64
C THR A 76 -9.55 24.32 -17.89
N LYS A 77 -10.85 24.62 -17.94
CA LYS A 77 -11.44 25.38 -19.07
C LYS A 77 -10.95 26.82 -19.10
N GLU A 78 -10.82 27.47 -17.95
CA GLU A 78 -10.34 28.84 -17.84
C GLU A 78 -8.86 28.95 -18.22
N LEU A 79 -8.03 28.01 -17.74
CA LEU A 79 -6.62 27.96 -18.08
C LEU A 79 -6.38 27.68 -19.58
N LYS A 80 -7.19 26.82 -20.20
CA LYS A 80 -7.17 26.61 -21.67
C LYS A 80 -7.56 27.88 -22.43
N LYS A 81 -8.56 28.63 -21.95
CA LYS A 81 -8.94 29.93 -22.54
C LYS A 81 -7.84 30.98 -22.39
N ALA A 82 -7.11 30.95 -21.27
CA ALA A 82 -5.97 31.82 -21.02
C ALA A 82 -4.68 31.41 -21.79
N GLY A 83 -4.74 30.35 -22.61
CA GLY A 83 -3.65 29.94 -23.50
C GLY A 83 -2.65 28.97 -22.87
N TYR A 84 -2.90 28.46 -21.66
CA TYR A 84 -2.07 27.43 -21.05
C TYR A 84 -2.36 26.06 -21.68
N LYS A 85 -1.30 25.33 -22.04
CA LYS A 85 -1.39 23.94 -22.52
C LYS A 85 -1.43 23.01 -21.30
N LEU A 86 -2.64 22.55 -20.96
CA LEU A 86 -2.92 21.53 -19.94
C LEU A 86 -3.28 20.19 -20.60
#